data_AF-M1T7H0-F1
#
_entry.id   AF-M1T7H0-F1
#
_cell.length_a   1.000
_cell.length_b   1.000
_cell.length_c   1.000
_cell.angle_alpha   90.00
_cell.angle_beta   90.00
_cell.angle_gamma   90.00
#
_symmetry.space_group_name_H-M   'P 1'
#
loop_
_entity.id
_entity.type
_entity.pdbx_description
1 polymer ?
#
loop_
_entity_poly.entity_id
_entity_poly.type
_entity_poly.pdbx_seq_one_letter_code
_entity_poly.pdbx_strand_id
1 'polypeptide(L)'
;KATTPRNDDPEHASRPFDKSRNGFVLGEGAAMFVLEDYEQAQERGAHIYAEIAGFATRSNAYHMTGLRPDGREMAEAIRVAMAEARTNPDDVDYVNAHGSGTKQNDRHETAAVKGALGDDAYRVPMSSIKSMIGHSLGAIGSIEIAASALAIENDLIPPTANLEVADPECDLDYVPLQAREQKTRTVVSIG
;
A
#
# COMPACT_ATOMS: atom_id res chain seq x y z
N LYS A 1 15.61 -0.21 -15.98
CA LYS A 1 14.27 -0.45 -16.58
C LYS A 1 13.30 -0.66 -15.43
N ALA A 2 12.06 -0.18 -15.53
CA ALA A 2 11.12 -0.22 -14.41
C ALA A 2 10.44 -1.60 -14.26
N THR A 3 10.25 -2.30 -15.38
CA THR A 3 9.75 -3.68 -15.39
C THR A 3 10.85 -4.70 -15.10
N THR A 4 10.45 -5.82 -14.50
CA THR A 4 11.34 -6.95 -14.23
C THR A 4 11.78 -7.66 -15.53
N PRO A 5 13.02 -8.15 -15.63
CA PRO A 5 13.47 -8.98 -16.75
C PRO A 5 13.12 -10.47 -16.59
N ARG A 6 12.49 -10.88 -15.48
CA ARG A 6 12.12 -12.28 -15.20
C ARG A 6 10.94 -12.71 -16.07
N ASN A 7 11.25 -13.14 -17.28
CA ASN A 7 10.26 -13.65 -18.24
C ASN A 7 10.20 -15.18 -18.26
N ASP A 8 11.21 -15.83 -17.71
CA ASP A 8 11.37 -17.28 -17.57
C ASP A 8 10.60 -17.85 -16.37
N ASP A 9 10.26 -17.01 -15.39
CA ASP A 9 9.46 -17.36 -14.21
C ASP A 9 8.41 -16.27 -13.90
N PRO A 10 7.33 -16.19 -14.70
CA PRO A 10 6.34 -15.12 -14.57
C PRO A 10 5.56 -15.13 -13.25
N GLU A 11 5.27 -16.32 -12.70
CA GLU A 11 4.46 -16.48 -11.48
C GLU A 11 5.13 -15.84 -10.26
N HIS A 12 6.46 -15.86 -10.19
CA HIS A 12 7.23 -15.27 -9.09
C HIS A 12 7.88 -13.93 -9.44
N ALA A 13 7.56 -13.34 -10.60
CA ALA A 13 8.26 -12.16 -11.11
C ALA A 13 7.95 -10.88 -10.31
N SER A 14 6.70 -10.70 -9.86
CA SER A 14 6.28 -9.55 -9.05
C SER A 14 6.52 -9.80 -7.57
N ARG A 15 7.60 -9.24 -7.01
CA ARG A 15 8.06 -9.51 -5.63
C ARG A 15 8.39 -8.24 -4.85
N PRO A 16 7.39 -7.43 -4.47
CA PRO A 16 7.57 -6.27 -3.62
C PRO A 16 8.34 -6.61 -2.35
N PHE A 17 9.27 -5.74 -1.95
CA PHE A 17 10.09 -5.81 -0.72
C PHE A 17 11.06 -7.01 -0.62
N ASP A 18 10.99 -7.97 -1.54
CA ASP A 18 11.92 -9.10 -1.58
C ASP A 18 13.33 -8.66 -1.97
N LYS A 19 14.35 -9.23 -1.34
CA LYS A 19 15.77 -8.94 -1.57
C LYS A 19 16.17 -9.07 -3.04
N SER A 20 15.54 -10.00 -3.76
CA SER A 20 15.86 -10.32 -5.15
C SER A 20 15.01 -9.54 -6.17
N ARG A 21 14.15 -8.63 -5.72
CA ARG A 21 13.31 -7.79 -6.59
C ARG A 21 14.11 -6.94 -7.57
N ASN A 22 13.58 -6.80 -8.77
CA ASN A 22 14.26 -6.17 -9.89
C ASN A 22 13.32 -5.51 -10.90
N GLY A 23 12.13 -5.11 -10.45
CA GLY A 23 11.13 -4.40 -11.25
C GLY A 23 9.71 -4.92 -11.04
N PHE A 24 8.73 -4.19 -11.58
CA PHE A 24 7.32 -4.61 -11.55
C PHE A 24 6.94 -5.49 -12.75
N VAL A 25 5.83 -6.22 -12.62
CA VAL A 25 5.11 -6.88 -13.72
C VAL A 25 3.94 -5.99 -14.11
N LEU A 26 3.66 -5.83 -15.41
CA LEU A 26 2.46 -5.11 -15.86
C LEU A 26 1.21 -5.93 -15.59
N GLY A 27 0.18 -5.28 -15.08
CA GLY A 27 -1.15 -5.86 -14.88
C GLY A 27 -2.22 -5.07 -15.62
N GLU A 28 -3.42 -5.60 -15.65
CA GLU A 28 -4.61 -4.91 -16.13
C GLU A 28 -5.71 -5.04 -15.07
N GLY A 29 -6.60 -4.07 -15.01
CA GLY A 29 -7.72 -4.12 -14.09
C GLY A 29 -8.46 -2.80 -14.01
N ALA A 30 -9.61 -2.83 -13.36
CA ALA A 30 -10.40 -1.66 -13.05
C ALA A 30 -11.15 -1.90 -11.73
N ALA A 31 -11.35 -0.82 -10.97
CA ALA A 31 -12.25 -0.77 -9.83
C ALA A 31 -13.01 0.55 -9.89
N MET A 32 -14.30 0.49 -9.54
CA MET A 32 -15.20 1.65 -9.56
C MET A 32 -15.90 1.74 -8.21
N PHE A 33 -16.10 2.98 -7.75
CA PHE A 33 -16.73 3.27 -6.47
C PHE A 33 -17.93 4.17 -6.66
N VAL A 34 -18.92 4.00 -5.77
CA VAL A 34 -19.99 4.97 -5.57
C VAL A 34 -19.72 5.61 -4.22
N LEU A 35 -19.46 6.91 -4.22
CA LEU A 35 -19.25 7.70 -3.01
C LEU A 35 -20.53 8.44 -2.67
N GLU A 36 -20.86 8.45 -1.39
CA GLU A 36 -22.04 9.09 -0.83
C GLU A 36 -21.68 9.72 0.51
N ASP A 37 -22.49 10.69 0.93
CA ASP A 37 -22.46 11.19 2.29
C ASP A 37 -22.75 10.07 3.31
N TYR A 38 -21.96 10.01 4.38
CA TYR A 38 -22.02 8.91 5.34
C TYR A 38 -23.37 8.83 6.05
N GLU A 39 -23.91 9.97 6.50
CA GLU A 39 -25.18 10.01 7.22
C GLU A 39 -26.33 9.56 6.31
N GLN A 40 -26.35 10.01 5.05
CA GLN A 40 -27.37 9.58 4.07
C GLN A 40 -27.29 8.09 3.75
N ALA A 41 -26.08 7.56 3.56
CA ALA A 41 -25.86 6.13 3.33
C ALA A 41 -26.36 5.29 4.51
N GLN A 42 -26.12 5.75 5.75
CA GLN A 42 -26.64 5.12 6.96
C GLN A 42 -28.17 5.20 7.06
N GLU A 43 -28.76 6.38 6.85
CA GLU A 43 -30.21 6.61 6.94
C GLU A 43 -31.01 5.69 6.01
N ARG A 44 -30.51 5.47 4.79
CA ARG A 44 -31.15 4.56 3.82
C ARG A 44 -30.74 3.09 3.98
N GLY A 45 -29.88 2.76 4.94
CA GLY A 45 -29.41 1.40 5.21
C GLY A 45 -28.52 0.81 4.10
N ALA A 46 -27.70 1.65 3.45
CA ALA A 46 -26.75 1.20 2.45
C ALA A 46 -25.69 0.29 3.07
N HIS A 47 -25.18 -0.66 2.29
CA HIS A 47 -23.96 -1.39 2.68
C HIS A 47 -22.74 -0.48 2.47
N ILE A 48 -22.04 -0.18 3.56
CA ILE A 48 -20.87 0.69 3.59
C ILE A 48 -19.63 -0.18 3.78
N TYR A 49 -18.77 -0.25 2.77
CA TYR A 49 -17.52 -1.01 2.83
C TYR A 49 -16.48 -0.31 3.72
N ALA A 50 -16.31 1.00 3.53
CA ALA A 50 -15.37 1.83 4.26
C ALA A 50 -15.74 3.32 4.13
N GLU A 51 -15.16 4.14 5.01
CA GLU A 51 -15.19 5.59 4.94
C GLU A 51 -13.84 6.11 4.42
N ILE A 52 -13.85 7.12 3.54
CA ILE A 52 -12.64 7.86 3.19
C ILE A 52 -12.47 8.98 4.23
N ALA A 53 -11.73 8.71 5.29
CA ALA A 53 -11.57 9.65 6.41
C ALA A 53 -10.61 10.82 6.12
N GLY A 54 -9.71 10.67 5.14
CA GLY A 54 -8.77 11.72 4.74
C GLY A 54 -7.93 11.32 3.52
N PHE A 55 -7.35 12.31 2.84
CA PHE A 55 -6.49 12.07 1.69
C PHE A 55 -5.43 13.17 1.55
N ALA A 56 -4.32 12.84 0.89
CA ALA A 56 -3.31 13.84 0.57
C ALA A 56 -2.52 13.46 -0.67
N THR A 57 -2.11 14.49 -1.41
CA THR A 57 -1.17 14.35 -2.53
C THR A 57 0.03 15.25 -2.31
N ARG A 58 1.22 14.76 -2.66
CA ARG A 58 2.46 15.53 -2.66
C ARG A 58 3.25 15.25 -3.93
N SER A 59 4.10 16.20 -4.32
CA SER A 59 5.09 16.02 -5.39
C SER A 59 6.48 15.97 -4.78
N ASN A 60 7.31 15.03 -5.23
CA ASN A 60 8.67 14.91 -4.72
C ASN A 60 9.58 16.07 -5.12
N ALA A 61 9.26 16.79 -6.21
CA ALA A 61 10.00 17.92 -6.78
C ALA A 61 11.54 17.70 -6.84
N TYR A 62 11.99 16.45 -6.96
CA TYR A 62 13.40 16.08 -6.82
C TYR A 62 14.02 15.71 -8.16
N HIS A 63 13.37 14.83 -8.91
CA HIS A 63 13.85 14.34 -10.19
C HIS A 63 12.66 13.86 -11.02
N MET A 64 12.80 13.90 -12.35
CA MET A 64 11.71 13.56 -13.29
C MET A 64 11.13 12.15 -13.06
N THR A 65 11.98 11.20 -12.65
CA THR A 65 11.61 9.80 -12.36
C THR A 65 12.29 9.21 -11.12
N GLY A 66 13.13 10.01 -10.45
CA GLY A 66 13.96 9.54 -9.36
C GLY A 66 13.31 9.85 -8.03
N LEU A 67 13.49 8.95 -7.06
CA LEU A 67 13.01 9.11 -5.69
C LEU A 67 14.21 9.32 -4.75
N ARG A 68 14.01 10.16 -3.74
CA ARG A 68 14.97 10.31 -2.64
C ARG A 68 14.89 9.07 -1.74
N PRO A 69 15.99 8.56 -1.19
CA PRO A 69 15.89 7.40 -0.29
C PRO A 69 15.09 7.65 1.00
N ASP A 70 14.88 8.92 1.39
CA ASP A 70 14.33 9.30 2.70
C ASP A 70 12.79 9.37 2.76
N GLY A 71 12.07 9.19 1.64
CA GLY A 71 10.60 9.10 1.69
C GLY A 71 9.87 10.38 2.10
N ARG A 72 10.55 11.53 2.19
CA ARG A 72 10.07 12.69 2.98
C ARG A 72 8.69 13.20 2.53
N GLU A 73 8.49 13.35 1.23
CA GLU A 73 7.24 13.86 0.64
C GLU A 73 6.08 12.89 0.85
N MET A 74 6.36 11.59 0.79
CA MET A 74 5.37 10.55 0.98
C MET A 74 5.03 10.42 2.47
N ALA A 75 6.02 10.51 3.35
CA ALA A 75 5.79 10.60 4.80
C ALA A 75 4.89 11.79 5.14
N GLU A 76 5.11 12.94 4.49
CA GLU A 76 4.27 14.12 4.67
C GLU A 76 2.86 13.93 4.12
N ALA A 77 2.69 13.26 2.98
CA ALA A 77 1.37 12.90 2.47
C ALA A 77 0.61 12.01 3.47
N ILE A 78 1.26 10.98 3.99
CA ILE A 78 0.67 10.09 5.01
C ILE A 78 0.26 10.88 6.25
N ARG A 79 1.15 11.72 6.80
CA ARG A 79 0.83 12.55 7.99
C ARG A 79 -0.35 13.49 7.76
N VAL A 80 -0.43 14.11 6.58
CA VAL A 80 -1.53 15.05 6.28
C VAL A 80 -2.86 14.32 6.09
N ALA A 81 -2.88 13.18 5.41
CA ALA A 81 -4.07 12.35 5.28
C ALA A 81 -4.56 11.86 6.65
N MET A 82 -3.64 11.40 7.50
CA MET A 82 -3.96 10.98 8.88
C MET A 82 -4.44 12.13 9.76
N ALA A 83 -3.85 13.33 9.62
CA ALA A 83 -4.29 14.51 10.35
C ALA A 83 -5.71 14.96 9.94
N GLU A 84 -6.04 14.90 8.65
CA GLU A 84 -7.40 15.12 8.16
C GLU A 84 -8.37 14.08 8.75
N ALA A 85 -7.96 12.81 8.75
CA ALA A 85 -8.68 11.69 9.35
C ALA A 85 -8.68 11.68 10.89
N ARG A 86 -7.97 12.62 11.55
CA ARG A 86 -7.78 12.69 13.02
C ARG A 86 -7.31 11.36 13.63
N THR A 87 -6.43 10.66 12.92
CA THR A 87 -5.92 9.33 13.24
C THR A 87 -4.48 9.45 13.72
N ASN A 88 -4.14 8.79 14.84
CA ASN A 88 -2.76 8.72 15.33
C ASN A 88 -2.02 7.51 14.71
N PRO A 89 -0.67 7.49 14.72
CA PRO A 89 0.09 6.34 14.22
C PRO A 89 -0.28 4.99 14.84
N ASP A 90 -0.60 4.96 16.14
CA ASP A 90 -0.99 3.75 16.87
C ASP A 90 -2.43 3.29 16.61
N ASP A 91 -3.23 4.12 15.93
CA ASP A 91 -4.59 3.79 15.46
C ASP A 91 -4.58 3.13 14.07
N VAL A 92 -3.43 3.04 13.39
CA VAL A 92 -3.31 2.40 12.06
C VAL A 92 -3.19 0.89 12.21
N ASP A 93 -4.11 0.14 11.61
CA ASP A 93 -4.10 -1.33 11.69
C ASP A 93 -3.34 -1.99 10.54
N TYR A 94 -3.28 -1.33 9.37
CA TYR A 94 -2.70 -1.89 8.15
C TYR A 94 -2.22 -0.79 7.19
N VAL A 95 -1.07 -1.02 6.54
CA VAL A 95 -0.58 -0.22 5.41
C VAL A 95 -0.70 -1.03 4.12
N ASN A 96 -1.59 -0.60 3.23
CA ASN A 96 -1.62 -1.08 1.84
C ASN A 96 -0.61 -0.28 1.03
N ALA A 97 0.52 -0.90 0.75
CA ALA A 97 1.66 -0.28 0.11
C ALA A 97 1.48 -0.20 -1.41
N HIS A 98 2.06 0.84 -2.02
CA HIS A 98 2.30 0.87 -3.44
C HIS A 98 3.17 -0.34 -3.84
N GLY A 99 4.31 -0.58 -3.20
CA GLY A 99 5.11 -1.80 -3.35
C GLY A 99 5.34 -2.24 -4.82
N SER A 100 6.04 -1.43 -5.61
CA SER A 100 6.26 -1.73 -7.03
C SER A 100 7.21 -2.90 -7.27
N GLY A 101 7.98 -3.36 -6.28
CA GLY A 101 9.04 -4.36 -6.52
C GLY A 101 10.27 -3.77 -7.20
N THR A 102 10.37 -2.43 -7.27
CA THR A 102 11.61 -1.75 -7.64
C THR A 102 12.40 -1.40 -6.38
N LYS A 103 13.73 -1.57 -6.40
CA LYS A 103 14.56 -1.32 -5.22
C LYS A 103 14.43 0.11 -4.70
N GLN A 104 14.39 1.09 -5.60
CA GLN A 104 14.31 2.50 -5.22
C GLN A 104 12.97 2.83 -4.56
N ASN A 105 11.86 2.39 -5.15
CA ASN A 105 10.53 2.71 -4.63
C ASN A 105 10.26 2.01 -3.31
N ASP A 106 10.56 0.72 -3.20
CA ASP A 106 10.25 -0.04 -2.00
C ASP A 106 11.05 0.50 -0.79
N ARG A 107 12.30 0.94 -0.99
CA ARG A 107 13.09 1.62 0.05
C ARG A 107 12.54 3.00 0.40
N HIS A 108 12.19 3.77 -0.63
CA HIS A 108 11.57 5.09 -0.46
C HIS A 108 10.30 5.01 0.38
N GLU A 109 9.45 4.04 0.07
CA GLU A 109 8.19 3.79 0.76
C GLU A 109 8.41 3.27 2.19
N THR A 110 9.36 2.34 2.39
CA THR A 110 9.78 1.91 3.73
C THR A 110 10.18 3.11 4.60
N ALA A 111 11.03 3.99 4.07
CA ALA A 111 11.48 5.19 4.76
C ALA A 111 10.32 6.18 5.02
N ALA A 112 9.39 6.29 4.08
CA ALA A 112 8.22 7.16 4.20
C ALA A 112 7.29 6.71 5.34
N VAL A 113 6.97 5.41 5.40
CA VAL A 113 6.12 4.84 6.46
C VAL A 113 6.79 4.99 7.82
N LYS A 114 8.09 4.70 7.93
CA LYS A 114 8.88 4.97 9.17
C LYS A 114 8.84 6.44 9.56
N GLY A 115 8.99 7.34 8.59
CA GLY A 115 8.89 8.77 8.84
C GLY A 115 7.53 9.16 9.39
N ALA A 116 6.45 8.67 8.77
CA ALA A 116 5.09 9.05 9.12
C ALA A 116 4.61 8.47 10.45
N LEU A 117 4.87 7.18 10.69
CA LEU A 117 4.35 6.45 11.85
C LEU A 117 5.34 6.36 13.02
N GLY A 118 6.62 6.71 12.83
CA GLY A 118 7.62 6.59 13.88
C GLY A 118 7.85 5.13 14.28
N ASP A 119 7.94 4.87 15.60
CA ASP A 119 8.18 3.52 16.13
C ASP A 119 7.00 2.57 15.85
N ASP A 120 5.77 3.09 15.70
CA ASP A 120 4.60 2.30 15.32
C ASP A 120 4.75 1.69 13.92
N ALA A 121 5.59 2.23 13.04
CA ALA A 121 5.83 1.63 11.72
C ALA A 121 6.23 0.15 11.79
N TYR A 122 6.94 -0.27 12.84
CA TYR A 122 7.42 -1.65 13.00
C TYR A 122 6.35 -2.62 13.53
N ARG A 123 5.22 -2.11 14.04
CA ARG A 123 4.12 -2.94 14.57
C ARG A 123 2.97 -3.07 13.58
N VAL A 124 2.83 -2.10 12.66
CA VAL A 124 1.74 -2.07 11.70
C VAL A 124 2.08 -2.99 10.52
N PRO A 125 1.27 -4.02 10.25
CA PRO A 125 1.47 -4.87 9.08
C PRO A 125 1.38 -4.07 7.78
N MET A 126 2.20 -4.47 6.81
CA MET A 126 2.26 -3.85 5.50
C MET A 126 2.23 -4.93 4.40
N SER A 127 1.55 -4.67 3.29
CA SER A 127 1.56 -5.61 2.16
C SER A 127 1.44 -4.88 0.83
N SER A 128 1.72 -5.57 -0.28
CA SER A 128 1.39 -5.06 -1.61
C SER A 128 0.71 -6.12 -2.46
N ILE A 129 -0.50 -5.80 -2.89
CA ILE A 129 -1.31 -6.66 -3.77
C ILE A 129 -0.73 -6.77 -5.18
N LYS A 130 0.17 -5.86 -5.58
CA LYS A 130 0.85 -5.92 -6.89
C LYS A 130 1.65 -7.22 -7.07
N SER A 131 2.00 -7.90 -5.98
CA SER A 131 2.59 -9.24 -6.02
C SER A 131 1.68 -10.30 -6.66
N MET A 132 0.35 -10.12 -6.58
CA MET A 132 -0.66 -11.05 -7.10
C MET A 132 -1.28 -10.59 -8.42
N ILE A 133 -1.46 -9.27 -8.59
CA ILE A 133 -2.21 -8.72 -9.75
C ILE A 133 -1.35 -7.89 -10.71
N GLY A 134 -0.06 -7.72 -10.43
CA GLY A 134 0.82 -6.84 -11.18
C GLY A 134 0.48 -5.35 -11.00
N HIS A 135 1.11 -4.51 -11.82
CA HIS A 135 0.97 -3.06 -11.79
C HIS A 135 0.11 -2.58 -12.96
N SER A 136 -1.14 -2.25 -12.68
CA SER A 136 -2.14 -1.77 -13.66
C SER A 136 -2.05 -0.28 -13.99
N LEU A 137 -0.90 0.34 -13.71
CA LEU A 137 -0.61 1.74 -13.98
C LEU A 137 -1.73 2.65 -13.44
N GLY A 138 -2.45 3.35 -14.32
CA GLY A 138 -3.47 4.33 -13.93
C GLY A 138 -4.65 3.75 -13.13
N ALA A 139 -4.87 2.43 -13.18
CA ALA A 139 -5.97 1.80 -12.44
C ALA A 139 -5.58 1.36 -11.02
N ILE A 140 -4.29 1.30 -10.67
CA ILE A 140 -3.86 0.58 -9.47
C ILE A 140 -4.36 1.23 -8.18
N GLY A 141 -4.38 2.57 -8.11
CA GLY A 141 -4.84 3.28 -6.91
C GLY A 141 -6.29 2.92 -6.56
N SER A 142 -7.16 2.79 -7.57
CA SER A 142 -8.54 2.34 -7.35
C SER A 142 -8.60 0.88 -6.88
N ILE A 143 -7.78 0.00 -7.45
CA ILE A 143 -7.80 -1.42 -7.04
C ILE A 143 -7.23 -1.58 -5.62
N GLU A 144 -6.25 -0.77 -5.24
CA GLU A 144 -5.69 -0.76 -3.89
C GLU A 144 -6.69 -0.24 -2.86
N ILE A 145 -7.48 0.80 -3.17
CA ILE A 145 -8.58 1.23 -2.31
C ILE A 145 -9.62 0.11 -2.14
N ALA A 146 -9.96 -0.60 -3.21
CA ALA A 146 -10.89 -1.73 -3.13
C ALA A 146 -10.35 -2.85 -2.23
N ALA A 147 -9.07 -3.19 -2.38
CA ALA A 147 -8.42 -4.18 -1.52
C ALA A 147 -8.36 -3.74 -0.05
N SER A 148 -8.11 -2.45 0.22
CA SER A 148 -8.13 -1.88 1.57
C SER A 148 -9.53 -1.97 2.20
N ALA A 149 -10.58 -1.65 1.45
CA ALA A 149 -11.95 -1.76 1.91
C ALA A 149 -12.36 -3.22 2.20
N LEU A 150 -11.95 -4.16 1.33
CA LEU A 150 -12.17 -5.58 1.55
C LEU A 150 -11.37 -6.13 2.73
N ALA A 151 -10.17 -5.60 3.00
CA ALA A 151 -9.39 -5.97 4.17
C ALA A 151 -10.08 -5.55 5.48
N ILE A 152 -10.70 -4.37 5.51
CA ILE A 152 -11.54 -3.91 6.62
C ILE A 152 -12.76 -4.82 6.79
N GLU A 153 -13.50 -5.07 5.70
CA GLU A 153 -14.75 -5.84 5.76
C GLU A 153 -14.53 -7.29 6.23
N ASN A 154 -13.41 -7.90 5.82
CA ASN A 154 -13.15 -9.31 6.07
C ASN A 154 -12.19 -9.57 7.23
N ASP A 155 -11.72 -8.52 7.94
CA ASP A 155 -10.68 -8.62 8.98
C ASP A 155 -9.47 -9.46 8.51
N LEU A 156 -9.05 -9.23 7.26
CA LEU A 156 -8.04 -10.05 6.57
C LEU A 156 -7.09 -9.19 5.74
N ILE A 157 -5.83 -9.17 6.15
CA ILE A 157 -4.77 -8.45 5.44
C ILE A 157 -4.22 -9.35 4.32
N PRO A 158 -4.22 -8.91 3.06
CA PRO A 158 -3.72 -9.72 1.95
C PRO A 158 -2.20 -9.96 2.05
N PRO A 159 -1.70 -11.07 1.48
CA PRO A 159 -0.28 -11.35 1.47
C PRO A 159 0.46 -10.54 0.41
N THR A 160 1.78 -10.47 0.59
CA THR A 160 2.73 -10.26 -0.50
C THR A 160 3.18 -11.63 -1.01
N ALA A 161 2.60 -12.10 -2.12
CA ALA A 161 2.65 -13.51 -2.55
C ALA A 161 4.05 -14.06 -2.91
N ASN A 162 5.01 -13.19 -3.20
CA ASN A 162 6.36 -13.58 -3.64
C ASN A 162 7.48 -13.00 -2.75
N LEU A 163 7.16 -12.66 -1.50
CA LEU A 163 8.13 -12.19 -0.50
C LEU A 163 8.68 -13.40 0.28
N GLU A 164 9.80 -13.94 -0.18
CA GLU A 164 10.45 -15.10 0.45
C GLU A 164 11.64 -14.70 1.32
N VAL A 165 12.42 -13.72 0.85
CA VAL A 165 13.60 -13.23 1.54
C VAL A 165 13.47 -11.72 1.68
N ALA A 166 13.10 -11.26 2.87
CA ALA A 166 13.02 -9.83 3.17
C ALA A 166 14.34 -9.12 2.84
N ASP A 167 14.25 -7.96 2.18
CA ASP A 167 15.40 -7.08 2.00
C ASP A 167 15.73 -6.42 3.36
N PRO A 168 16.97 -6.49 3.87
CA PRO A 168 17.35 -5.78 5.10
C PRO A 168 17.16 -4.25 5.04
N GLU A 169 17.05 -3.66 3.85
CA GLU A 169 16.71 -2.23 3.67
C GLU A 169 15.18 -1.97 3.66
N CYS A 170 14.37 -3.03 3.75
CA CYS A 170 12.91 -3.03 3.89
C CYS A 170 12.56 -3.93 5.10
N ASP A 171 12.66 -3.37 6.30
CA ASP A 171 12.68 -4.05 7.60
C ASP A 171 11.41 -3.83 8.44
N LEU A 172 10.29 -3.46 7.80
CA LEU A 172 8.98 -3.38 8.44
C LEU A 172 8.29 -4.75 8.47
N ASP A 173 7.15 -4.83 9.16
CA ASP A 173 6.34 -6.05 9.26
C ASP A 173 5.54 -6.29 7.96
N TYR A 174 6.24 -6.73 6.91
CA TYR A 174 5.59 -7.12 5.67
C TYR A 174 4.88 -8.47 5.82
N VAL A 175 3.60 -8.56 5.42
CA VAL A 175 2.82 -9.81 5.41
C VAL A 175 3.29 -10.69 4.24
N PRO A 176 4.05 -11.79 4.47
CA PRO A 176 4.65 -12.56 3.40
C PRO A 176 3.85 -13.85 3.13
N LEU A 177 3.65 -14.19 1.85
CA LEU A 177 3.15 -15.48 1.35
C LEU A 177 1.70 -15.87 1.72
N GLN A 178 1.27 -15.64 2.96
CA GLN A 178 -0.06 -15.98 3.47
C GLN A 178 -0.75 -14.76 4.06
N ALA A 179 -2.05 -14.68 3.82
CA ALA A 179 -2.88 -13.63 4.39
C ALA A 179 -2.83 -13.67 5.93
N ARG A 180 -2.99 -12.52 6.57
CA ARG A 180 -3.02 -12.40 8.03
C ARG A 180 -4.43 -12.04 8.47
N GLU A 181 -5.07 -12.92 9.22
CA GLU A 181 -6.32 -12.60 9.93
C GLU A 181 -6.01 -11.60 11.04
N GLN A 182 -6.63 -10.42 10.95
CA GLN A 182 -6.45 -9.35 11.92
C GLN A 182 -7.64 -8.41 11.84
N LYS A 183 -8.20 -8.06 13.00
CA LYS A 183 -9.21 -7.02 13.07
C LYS A 183 -8.67 -5.73 12.48
N THR A 184 -9.31 -5.23 11.43
CA THR A 184 -8.79 -4.10 10.64
C THR A 184 -9.85 -3.02 10.54
N ARG A 185 -9.56 -1.84 11.09
CA ARG A 185 -10.48 -0.68 11.10
C ARG A 185 -9.91 0.47 10.31
N THR A 186 -8.61 0.69 10.42
CA THR A 186 -7.92 1.85 9.83
C THR A 186 -6.82 1.37 8.88
N VAL A 187 -6.94 1.74 7.61
CA VAL A 187 -5.96 1.40 6.58
C VAL A 187 -5.36 2.67 5.98
N VAL A 188 -4.03 2.76 5.96
CA VAL A 188 -3.31 3.74 5.16
C VAL A 188 -3.03 3.11 3.79
N SER A 189 -3.64 3.64 2.74
CA SER A 189 -3.41 3.19 1.36
C SER A 189 -2.45 4.15 0.63
N ILE A 190 -1.38 3.61 0.07
CA ILE A 190 -0.35 4.37 -0.66
C ILE A 190 -0.44 4.01 -2.14
N GLY A 191 -0.69 5.02 -2.99
CA GLY A 191 -0.87 4.89 -4.44
C GLY A 191 0.36 5.25 -5.26
#